data_AF-A0A2H8TJB8-F1
#
_entry.id   AF-A0A2H8TJB8-F1
#
_cell.length_a   1.000
_cell.length_b   1.000
_cell.length_c   1.000
_cell.angle_alpha   90.00
_cell.angle_beta   90.00
_cell.angle_gamma   90.00
#
_symmetry.space_group_name_H-M   'P 1'
#
loop_
_entity.id
_entity.type
_entity.pdbx_description
1 polymer ?
#
loop_
_entity_poly.entity_id
_entity_poly.type
_entity_poly.pdbx_seq_one_letter_code
_entity_poly.pdbx_strand_id
1 'polypeptide(L)'
;MMKSKPNLPWVEKYRPNTLDDLISHEDIIKTIGKFIKEDQLPHLLFYGPPGTGKTSTILACAKQLYTPAQFRSMVLELNASDDRGINVVRGQVMNFASTRTIFKSGFKLIILDEADAMTNDAQNALRRIIEKFTDNVRFCLICNYLSKIIPALQSRCTRFRFGPLDFKQIMPRLEYVIEQEKVNVTEDGKNALIDLAQGDMRKVLNILQSAATAFPEVSEDSVYTCVGHPLKSDIMNILKWLLNDDFSTTFKKIQELKIQKGLALQDIITELHTFLYRLDLPPHSLIEILTEMADIEVRLNGGTSEKIHLGSLISAFHMIRSKLKPADD
;
A
#
# COMPACT_ATOMS: atom_id res chain seq x y z
N MET A 1 20.17 -33.03 11.52
CA MET A 1 19.91 -32.20 10.33
C MET A 1 19.03 -31.01 10.73
N MET A 2 19.63 -29.84 10.92
CA MET A 2 18.85 -28.59 11.02
C MET A 2 18.16 -28.39 9.68
N LYS A 3 16.83 -28.49 9.63
CA LYS A 3 16.07 -28.05 8.45
C LYS A 3 16.47 -26.59 8.21
N SER A 4 17.06 -26.28 7.06
CA SER A 4 17.24 -24.90 6.64
C SER A 4 15.87 -24.24 6.73
N LYS A 5 15.74 -23.20 7.56
CA LYS A 5 14.52 -22.39 7.54
C LYS A 5 14.35 -21.91 6.09
N PRO A 6 13.16 -22.05 5.48
CA PRO A 6 12.93 -21.51 4.15
C PRO A 6 13.31 -20.02 4.17
N ASN A 7 14.02 -19.56 3.14
CA ASN A 7 14.38 -18.15 3.00
C ASN A 7 13.12 -17.34 2.69
N LEU A 8 12.36 -17.03 3.74
CA LEU A 8 11.10 -16.31 3.65
C LEU A 8 11.37 -14.85 3.28
N PRO A 9 10.54 -14.23 2.42
CA PRO A 9 10.57 -12.79 2.20
C PRO A 9 10.51 -12.03 3.53
N TRP A 10 11.21 -10.91 3.63
CA TRP A 10 11.32 -10.15 4.89
C TRP A 10 9.99 -9.66 5.40
N VAL A 11 9.05 -9.36 4.50
CA VAL A 11 7.65 -9.05 4.82
C VAL A 11 6.99 -10.13 5.68
N GLU A 12 7.25 -11.41 5.37
CA GLU A 12 6.68 -12.54 6.10
C GLU A 12 7.53 -12.91 7.32
N LYS A 13 8.86 -12.92 7.15
CA LYS A 13 9.82 -13.21 8.23
C LYS A 13 9.65 -12.25 9.41
N TYR A 14 9.42 -10.98 9.12
CA TYR A 14 9.22 -9.90 10.09
C TYR A 14 7.77 -9.44 10.17
N ARG A 15 6.80 -10.31 9.85
CA ARG A 15 5.39 -10.01 10.14
C ARG A 15 5.19 -9.95 11.67
N PRO A 16 4.57 -8.88 12.22
CA PRO A 16 4.28 -8.78 13.65
C PRO A 16 3.51 -9.99 14.17
N ASN A 17 3.92 -10.53 15.33
CA ASN A 17 3.30 -11.71 15.93
C ASN A 17 2.38 -11.36 17.10
N THR A 18 2.70 -10.30 17.81
CA THR A 18 1.95 -9.79 18.96
C THR A 18 1.42 -8.38 18.69
N LEU A 19 0.49 -7.90 19.51
CA LEU A 19 0.02 -6.52 19.42
C LEU A 19 1.12 -5.52 19.83
N ASP A 20 2.03 -5.92 20.72
CA ASP A 20 3.14 -5.09 21.15
C ASP A 20 4.18 -4.89 20.04
N ASP A 21 4.26 -5.83 19.08
CA ASP A 21 5.11 -5.71 17.89
C ASP A 21 4.56 -4.68 16.86
N LEU A 22 3.31 -4.25 17.01
CA LEU A 22 2.67 -3.27 16.12
C LEU A 22 2.95 -1.87 16.63
N ILE A 23 3.90 -1.22 15.98
CA ILE A 23 4.39 0.13 16.35
C ILE A 23 3.41 1.23 15.87
N SER A 24 2.35 0.88 15.13
CA SER A 24 1.42 1.84 14.52
C SER A 24 0.00 1.76 15.07
N HIS A 25 -0.75 2.87 14.91
CA HIS A 25 -2.17 2.97 15.26
C HIS A 25 -2.49 2.63 16.73
N GLU A 26 -1.71 3.17 17.68
CA GLU A 26 -1.86 2.89 19.11
C GLU A 26 -3.29 2.99 19.63
N ASP A 27 -4.04 4.01 19.21
CA ASP A 27 -5.43 4.22 19.66
C ASP A 27 -6.36 3.08 19.20
N ILE A 28 -6.14 2.56 18.00
CA ILE A 28 -6.87 1.42 17.45
C ILE A 28 -6.54 0.16 18.27
N ILE A 29 -5.25 -0.07 18.52
CA ILE A 29 -4.78 -1.23 19.31
C ILE A 29 -5.31 -1.17 20.74
N LYS A 30 -5.24 0.00 21.40
CA LYS A 30 -5.77 0.23 22.76
C LYS A 30 -7.28 -0.04 22.81
N THR A 31 -8.03 0.43 21.82
CA THR A 31 -9.48 0.24 21.75
C THR A 31 -9.84 -1.24 21.56
N ILE A 32 -9.19 -1.92 20.62
CA ILE A 32 -9.43 -3.35 20.39
C ILE A 32 -9.00 -4.17 21.61
N GLY A 33 -7.85 -3.86 22.21
CA GLY A 33 -7.38 -4.51 23.43
C GLY A 33 -8.37 -4.38 24.60
N LYS A 34 -9.02 -3.21 24.74
CA LYS A 34 -10.10 -3.00 25.71
C LYS A 34 -11.31 -3.90 25.41
N PHE A 35 -11.76 -3.94 24.16
CA PHE A 35 -12.88 -4.82 23.78
C PHE A 35 -12.59 -6.31 24.01
N ILE A 36 -11.36 -6.75 23.77
CA ILE A 36 -10.91 -8.12 24.05
C ILE A 36 -10.95 -8.39 25.56
N LYS A 37 -10.41 -7.46 26.37
CA LYS A 37 -10.35 -7.61 27.83
C LYS A 37 -11.75 -7.65 28.48
N GLU A 38 -12.70 -6.92 27.92
CA GLU A 38 -14.07 -6.84 28.40
C GLU A 38 -14.99 -7.95 27.85
N ASP A 39 -14.47 -8.86 27.00
CA ASP A 39 -15.24 -9.89 26.27
C ASP A 39 -16.41 -9.31 25.45
N GLN A 40 -16.22 -8.10 24.93
CA GLN A 40 -17.23 -7.31 24.20
C GLN A 40 -16.75 -6.98 22.77
N LEU A 41 -15.89 -7.80 22.19
CA LEU A 41 -15.40 -7.59 20.83
C LEU A 41 -16.56 -7.54 19.84
N PRO A 42 -16.82 -6.43 19.13
CA PRO A 42 -17.87 -6.37 18.12
C PRO A 42 -17.39 -7.01 16.80
N HIS A 43 -18.24 -7.04 15.77
CA HIS A 43 -17.73 -7.24 14.42
C HIS A 43 -16.86 -6.04 14.02
N LEU A 44 -15.77 -6.29 13.33
CA LEU A 44 -14.77 -5.29 12.97
C LEU A 44 -14.74 -5.09 11.46
N LEU A 45 -14.47 -3.86 11.03
CA LEU A 45 -14.17 -3.52 9.65
C LEU A 45 -12.92 -2.65 9.62
N PHE A 46 -11.81 -3.23 9.16
CA PHE A 46 -10.53 -2.55 9.00
C PHE A 46 -10.39 -2.08 7.56
N TYR A 47 -10.16 -0.78 7.38
CA TYR A 47 -10.03 -0.20 6.04
C TYR A 47 -8.90 0.81 5.94
N GLY A 48 -8.31 0.92 4.75
CA GLY A 48 -7.23 1.88 4.47
C GLY A 48 -6.21 1.35 3.47
N PRO A 49 -5.15 2.11 3.16
CA PRO A 49 -4.14 1.72 2.17
C PRO A 49 -3.46 0.37 2.49
N PRO A 50 -2.86 -0.29 1.49
CA PRO A 50 -2.07 -1.51 1.71
C PRO A 50 -0.87 -1.25 2.63
N GLY A 51 -0.35 -2.32 3.25
CA GLY A 51 0.88 -2.23 4.05
C GLY A 51 0.80 -1.45 5.37
N THR A 52 -0.38 -1.01 5.77
CA THR A 52 -0.64 -0.26 7.02
C THR A 52 -0.87 -1.14 8.26
N GLY A 53 -0.81 -2.47 8.11
CA GLY A 53 -0.89 -3.40 9.24
C GLY A 53 -2.27 -3.97 9.57
N LYS A 54 -3.28 -3.79 8.70
CA LYS A 54 -4.66 -4.29 8.90
C LYS A 54 -4.70 -5.80 9.24
N THR A 55 -4.17 -6.64 8.35
CA THR A 55 -4.15 -8.11 8.50
C THR A 55 -3.28 -8.53 9.68
N SER A 56 -2.10 -7.91 9.84
CA SER A 56 -1.20 -8.18 10.97
C SER A 56 -1.88 -7.89 12.31
N THR A 57 -2.66 -6.81 12.40
CA THR A 57 -3.37 -6.41 13.61
C THR A 57 -4.38 -7.46 14.05
N ILE A 58 -5.30 -7.87 13.15
CA ILE A 58 -6.31 -8.85 13.54
C ILE A 58 -5.71 -10.23 13.82
N LEU A 59 -4.64 -10.62 13.13
CA LEU A 59 -3.95 -11.88 13.39
C LEU A 59 -3.25 -11.87 14.75
N ALA A 60 -2.65 -10.75 15.14
CA ALA A 60 -2.10 -10.55 16.47
C ALA A 60 -3.20 -10.58 17.56
N CYS A 61 -4.34 -9.91 17.33
CA CYS A 61 -5.51 -10.03 18.21
C CYS A 61 -5.99 -11.47 18.35
N ALA A 62 -6.06 -12.21 17.24
CA ALA A 62 -6.49 -13.61 17.22
C ALA A 62 -5.54 -14.52 18.02
N LYS A 63 -4.22 -14.27 17.94
CA LYS A 63 -3.21 -14.98 18.74
C LYS A 63 -3.29 -14.64 20.24
N GLN A 64 -3.78 -13.46 20.60
CA GLN A 64 -4.06 -13.11 22.00
C GLN A 64 -5.35 -13.76 22.51
N LEU A 65 -6.38 -13.87 21.67
CA LEU A 65 -7.66 -14.47 22.02
C LEU A 65 -7.59 -16.01 22.15
N TYR A 66 -6.76 -16.67 21.33
CA TYR A 66 -6.76 -18.12 21.23
C TYR A 66 -5.35 -18.70 21.37
N THR A 67 -5.24 -19.79 22.15
CA THR A 67 -3.98 -20.55 22.22
C THR A 67 -3.63 -21.16 20.85
N PRO A 68 -2.35 -21.50 20.60
CA PRO A 68 -1.94 -22.13 19.34
C PRO A 68 -2.72 -23.41 18.98
N ALA A 69 -3.12 -24.19 19.98
CA ALA A 69 -3.92 -25.39 19.81
C ALA A 69 -5.39 -25.09 19.40
N GLN A 70 -5.93 -23.95 19.83
CA GLN A 70 -7.29 -23.51 19.49
C GLN A 70 -7.37 -22.73 18.19
N PHE A 71 -6.27 -22.08 17.77
CA PHE A 71 -6.28 -21.14 16.66
C PHE A 71 -6.95 -21.72 15.41
N ARG A 72 -6.59 -22.95 15.01
CA ARG A 72 -7.14 -23.59 13.79
C ARG A 72 -8.63 -23.92 13.86
N SER A 73 -9.19 -24.12 15.05
CA SER A 73 -10.61 -24.46 15.23
C SER A 73 -11.47 -23.25 15.58
N MET A 74 -10.85 -22.17 16.06
CA MET A 74 -11.53 -20.94 16.48
C MET A 74 -11.38 -19.78 15.49
N VAL A 75 -10.38 -19.82 14.62
CA VAL A 75 -10.10 -18.77 13.63
C VAL A 75 -10.20 -19.34 12.22
N LEU A 76 -11.00 -18.70 11.38
CA LEU A 76 -11.06 -18.94 9.94
C LEU A 76 -10.55 -17.68 9.22
N GLU A 77 -9.41 -17.78 8.57
CA GLU A 77 -8.87 -16.74 7.68
C GLU A 77 -9.16 -17.13 6.23
N LEU A 78 -9.79 -16.23 5.47
CA LEU A 78 -10.03 -16.40 4.05
C LEU A 78 -9.63 -15.12 3.30
N ASN A 79 -8.97 -15.28 2.15
CA ASN A 79 -8.74 -14.19 1.23
C ASN A 79 -9.89 -14.13 0.21
N ALA A 80 -10.70 -13.08 0.26
CA ALA A 80 -11.90 -12.99 -0.56
C ALA A 80 -11.63 -12.76 -2.05
N SER A 81 -10.41 -12.35 -2.44
CA SER A 81 -10.02 -12.18 -3.86
C SER A 81 -9.63 -13.48 -4.55
N ASP A 82 -9.12 -14.46 -3.82
CA ASP A 82 -8.87 -15.81 -4.31
C ASP A 82 -10.17 -16.63 -4.30
N ASP A 83 -10.96 -16.45 -3.25
CA ASP A 83 -12.21 -17.17 -2.97
C ASP A 83 -13.48 -16.35 -3.31
N ARG A 84 -13.49 -15.66 -4.47
CA ARG A 84 -14.53 -14.68 -4.88
C ARG A 84 -15.97 -15.22 -4.98
N GLY A 85 -16.16 -16.52 -4.85
CA GLY A 85 -17.45 -17.15 -5.03
C GLY A 85 -18.41 -16.87 -3.88
N ILE A 86 -19.66 -16.52 -4.20
CA ILE A 86 -20.79 -16.62 -3.27
C ILE A 86 -20.86 -17.99 -2.56
N ASN A 87 -20.31 -19.02 -3.21
CA ASN A 87 -20.18 -20.38 -2.71
C ASN A 87 -19.25 -20.48 -1.49
N VAL A 88 -18.18 -19.67 -1.39
CA VAL A 88 -17.32 -19.69 -0.20
C VAL A 88 -18.05 -19.12 1.00
N VAL A 89 -18.80 -18.03 0.81
CA VAL A 89 -19.65 -17.44 1.84
C VAL A 89 -20.76 -18.40 2.28
N ARG A 90 -21.47 -18.99 1.31
CA ARG A 90 -22.59 -19.92 1.59
C ARG A 90 -22.13 -21.30 2.05
N GLY A 91 -20.88 -21.67 1.80
CA GLY A 91 -20.27 -22.95 2.15
C GLY A 91 -19.34 -22.82 3.36
N GLN A 92 -18.08 -22.46 3.12
CA GLN A 92 -17.03 -22.45 4.15
C GLN A 92 -17.38 -21.57 5.35
N VAL A 93 -17.75 -20.30 5.09
CA VAL A 93 -18.08 -19.33 6.16
C VAL A 93 -19.32 -19.80 6.93
N MET A 94 -20.37 -20.22 6.23
CA MET A 94 -21.61 -20.73 6.84
C MET A 94 -21.37 -21.99 7.68
N ASN A 95 -20.57 -22.94 7.20
CA ASN A 95 -20.25 -24.18 7.91
C ASN A 95 -19.43 -23.90 9.17
N PHE A 96 -18.44 -23.01 9.07
CA PHE A 96 -17.64 -22.62 10.22
C PHE A 96 -18.45 -21.86 11.28
N ALA A 97 -19.36 -20.98 10.84
CA ALA A 97 -20.23 -20.22 11.73
C ALA A 97 -21.32 -21.07 12.41
N SER A 98 -21.81 -22.11 11.72
CA SER A 98 -22.88 -22.97 12.24
C SER A 98 -22.39 -24.06 13.21
N THR A 99 -21.10 -24.39 13.19
CA THR A 99 -20.53 -25.38 14.10
C THR A 99 -20.38 -24.81 15.51
N ARG A 100 -21.11 -25.36 16.49
CA ARG A 100 -20.99 -25.00 17.90
C ARG A 100 -19.73 -25.62 18.51
N THR A 101 -19.01 -24.86 19.32
CA THR A 101 -17.89 -25.35 20.13
C THR A 101 -18.45 -26.14 21.31
N ILE A 102 -18.36 -27.47 21.26
CA ILE A 102 -18.95 -28.38 22.24
C ILE A 102 -18.33 -28.22 23.65
N PHE A 103 -17.11 -27.67 23.76
CA PHE A 103 -16.33 -27.74 25.00
C PHE A 103 -15.66 -26.44 25.47
N LYS A 104 -15.93 -25.25 24.90
CA LYS A 104 -15.29 -24.00 25.38
C LYS A 104 -16.18 -22.76 25.25
N SER A 105 -16.21 -21.96 26.32
CA SER A 105 -16.79 -20.61 26.34
C SER A 105 -15.99 -19.68 25.43
N GLY A 106 -16.68 -18.93 24.57
CA GLY A 106 -16.10 -17.92 23.69
C GLY A 106 -16.73 -17.94 22.30
N PHE A 107 -16.53 -16.85 21.55
CA PHE A 107 -16.92 -16.75 20.15
C PHE A 107 -15.81 -17.29 19.24
N LYS A 108 -16.16 -17.68 18.01
CA LYS A 108 -15.20 -17.92 16.92
C LYS A 108 -14.89 -16.62 16.19
N LEU A 109 -13.74 -16.54 15.53
CA LEU A 109 -13.35 -15.40 14.71
C LEU A 109 -13.26 -15.78 13.24
N ILE A 110 -13.93 -15.03 12.37
CA ILE A 110 -13.80 -15.15 10.91
C ILE A 110 -13.13 -13.87 10.40
N ILE A 111 -12.01 -14.01 9.72
CA ILE A 111 -11.24 -12.93 9.10
C ILE A 111 -11.43 -13.06 7.59
N LEU A 112 -12.00 -12.03 6.96
CA LEU A 112 -12.16 -11.96 5.51
C LEU A 112 -11.27 -10.82 5.00
N ASP A 113 -10.13 -11.19 4.40
CA ASP A 113 -9.23 -10.23 3.76
C ASP A 113 -9.72 -9.88 2.35
N GLU A 114 -9.39 -8.67 1.90
CA GLU A 114 -9.81 -8.12 0.60
C GLU A 114 -11.32 -8.20 0.34
N ALA A 115 -12.14 -7.93 1.37
CA ALA A 115 -13.60 -7.99 1.30
C ALA A 115 -14.21 -7.04 0.25
N ASP A 116 -13.46 -6.02 -0.19
CA ASP A 116 -13.83 -5.12 -1.28
C ASP A 116 -13.71 -5.74 -2.68
N ALA A 117 -13.11 -6.93 -2.80
CA ALA A 117 -13.14 -7.74 -4.02
C ALA A 117 -14.40 -8.61 -4.14
N MET A 118 -15.22 -8.70 -3.09
CA MET A 118 -16.45 -9.50 -3.09
C MET A 118 -17.56 -8.85 -3.92
N THR A 119 -18.32 -9.67 -4.65
CA THR A 119 -19.54 -9.22 -5.33
C THR A 119 -20.62 -8.77 -4.32
N ASN A 120 -21.50 -7.87 -4.75
CA ASN A 120 -22.63 -7.40 -3.92
C ASN A 120 -23.50 -8.56 -3.41
N ASP A 121 -23.70 -9.60 -4.21
CA ASP A 121 -24.49 -10.78 -3.80
C ASP A 121 -23.80 -11.59 -2.70
N ALA A 122 -22.48 -11.74 -2.78
CA ALA A 122 -21.69 -12.40 -1.74
C ALA A 122 -21.72 -11.57 -0.44
N GLN A 123 -21.59 -10.24 -0.53
CA GLN A 123 -21.70 -9.34 0.62
C GLN A 123 -23.10 -9.38 1.27
N ASN A 124 -24.16 -9.43 0.46
CA ASN A 124 -25.54 -9.59 0.96
C ASN A 124 -25.77 -10.95 1.63
N ALA A 125 -25.15 -12.01 1.11
CA ALA A 125 -25.16 -13.32 1.77
C ALA A 125 -24.42 -13.30 3.10
N LEU A 126 -23.24 -12.67 3.13
CA LEU A 126 -22.42 -12.51 4.33
C LEU A 126 -23.17 -11.73 5.42
N ARG A 127 -23.86 -10.64 5.04
CA ARG A 127 -24.69 -9.85 5.97
C ARG A 127 -25.68 -10.74 6.74
N ARG A 128 -26.39 -11.63 6.04
CA ARG A 128 -27.36 -12.55 6.68
C ARG A 128 -26.70 -13.52 7.64
N ILE A 129 -25.47 -13.97 7.34
CA ILE A 129 -24.70 -14.85 8.22
C ILE A 129 -24.24 -14.08 9.46
N ILE A 130 -23.75 -12.85 9.29
CA ILE A 130 -23.36 -11.97 10.41
C ILE A 130 -24.53 -11.79 11.39
N GLU A 131 -25.72 -11.43 10.88
CA GLU A 131 -26.92 -11.25 11.70
C GLU A 131 -27.33 -12.55 12.42
N LYS A 132 -27.29 -13.69 11.71
CA LYS A 132 -27.75 -14.98 12.24
C LYS A 132 -26.82 -15.56 13.31
N PHE A 133 -25.52 -15.34 13.20
CA PHE A 133 -24.51 -15.98 14.05
C PHE A 133 -23.76 -15.00 14.96
N THR A 134 -24.31 -13.81 15.19
CA THR A 134 -23.70 -12.77 16.05
C THR A 134 -23.44 -13.25 17.47
N ASP A 135 -24.15 -14.25 18.01
CA ASP A 135 -23.90 -14.73 19.37
C ASP A 135 -22.69 -15.67 19.45
N ASN A 136 -22.36 -16.36 18.35
CA ASN A 136 -21.35 -17.42 18.33
C ASN A 136 -20.06 -17.02 17.62
N VAL A 137 -20.12 -16.01 16.75
CA VAL A 137 -19.03 -15.66 15.84
C VAL A 137 -18.81 -14.15 15.86
N ARG A 138 -17.55 -13.74 15.72
CA ARG A 138 -17.15 -12.37 15.39
C ARG A 138 -16.50 -12.37 14.03
N PHE A 139 -16.82 -11.34 13.24
CA PHE A 139 -16.27 -11.13 11.92
C PHE A 139 -15.29 -9.97 11.96
N CYS A 140 -14.17 -10.09 11.26
CA CYS A 140 -13.30 -8.98 10.92
C CYS A 140 -13.19 -8.91 9.39
N LEU A 141 -13.75 -7.86 8.81
CA LEU A 141 -13.65 -7.58 7.38
C LEU A 141 -12.46 -6.64 7.15
N ILE A 142 -11.59 -6.96 6.21
CA ILE A 142 -10.47 -6.10 5.82
C ILE A 142 -10.69 -5.67 4.37
N CYS A 143 -10.54 -4.38 4.08
CA CYS A 143 -10.61 -3.87 2.72
C CYS A 143 -9.68 -2.68 2.51
N ASN A 144 -9.40 -2.33 1.25
CA ASN A 144 -8.70 -1.09 0.93
C ASN A 144 -9.69 0.06 0.75
N TYR A 145 -10.82 -0.21 0.10
CA TYR A 145 -11.84 0.80 -0.22
C TYR A 145 -13.15 0.55 0.51
N LEU A 146 -13.45 1.37 1.51
CA LEU A 146 -14.71 1.29 2.27
C LEU A 146 -15.93 1.46 1.34
N SER A 147 -15.83 2.28 0.29
CA SER A 147 -16.90 2.52 -0.68
C SER A 147 -17.34 1.27 -1.45
N LYS A 148 -16.50 0.24 -1.53
CA LYS A 148 -16.82 -1.05 -2.17
C LYS A 148 -17.54 -2.03 -1.23
N ILE A 149 -17.69 -1.69 0.05
CA ILE A 149 -18.43 -2.48 1.02
C ILE A 149 -19.86 -1.94 1.11
N ILE A 150 -20.86 -2.82 0.99
CA ILE A 150 -22.26 -2.40 1.05
C ILE A 150 -22.59 -1.74 2.40
N PRO A 151 -23.42 -0.67 2.42
CA PRO A 151 -23.77 0.05 3.66
C PRO A 151 -24.33 -0.87 4.76
N ALA A 152 -25.04 -1.93 4.37
CA ALA A 152 -25.60 -2.89 5.31
C ALA A 152 -24.51 -3.65 6.10
N LEU A 153 -23.37 -4.00 5.49
CA LEU A 153 -22.24 -4.58 6.24
C LEU A 153 -21.58 -3.53 7.13
N GLN A 154 -21.34 -2.33 6.60
CA GLN A 154 -20.71 -1.24 7.36
C GLN A 154 -21.47 -0.92 8.66
N SER A 155 -22.81 -0.92 8.63
CA SER A 155 -23.64 -0.64 9.80
C SER A 155 -23.58 -1.69 10.92
N ARG A 156 -23.07 -2.90 10.63
CA ARG A 156 -22.99 -4.02 11.58
C ARG A 156 -21.59 -4.20 12.16
N CYS A 157 -20.63 -3.39 11.73
CA CYS A 157 -19.23 -3.50 12.13
C CYS A 157 -18.72 -2.18 12.73
N THR A 158 -17.93 -2.27 13.80
CA THR A 158 -17.12 -1.16 14.27
C THR A 158 -15.98 -0.94 13.29
N ARG A 159 -15.89 0.29 12.76
CA ARG A 159 -14.97 0.65 11.68
C ARG A 159 -13.69 1.24 12.25
N PHE A 160 -12.55 0.73 11.79
CA PHE A 160 -11.22 1.23 12.13
C PHE A 160 -10.48 1.61 10.85
N ARG A 161 -10.04 2.87 10.77
CA ARG A 161 -9.29 3.39 9.62
C ARG A 161 -7.80 3.28 9.90
N PHE A 162 -7.10 2.53 9.06
CA PHE A 162 -5.65 2.43 9.05
C PHE A 162 -5.12 3.42 8.02
N GLY A 163 -4.62 4.57 8.49
CA GLY A 163 -3.96 5.55 7.64
C GLY A 163 -2.57 5.10 7.18
N PRO A 164 -1.95 5.77 6.19
CA PRO A 164 -0.54 5.60 5.89
C PRO A 164 0.31 5.77 7.16
N LEU A 165 1.37 4.98 7.27
CA LEU A 165 2.28 5.06 8.41
C LEU A 165 3.17 6.29 8.30
N ASP A 166 3.40 6.97 9.42
CA ASP A 166 4.34 8.08 9.47
C ASP A 166 5.79 7.59 9.68
N PHE A 167 6.74 8.51 9.50
CA PHE A 167 8.17 8.23 9.68
C PHE A 167 8.48 7.61 11.04
N LYS A 168 7.83 8.12 12.09
CA LYS A 168 8.05 7.69 13.48
C LYS A 168 7.53 6.28 13.73
N GLN A 169 6.51 5.84 13.01
CA GLN A 169 5.98 4.48 13.07
C GLN A 169 6.80 3.48 12.26
N ILE A 170 7.35 3.89 11.11
CA ILE A 170 8.14 3.01 10.24
C ILE A 170 9.55 2.79 10.80
N MET A 171 10.21 3.86 11.26
CA MET A 171 11.64 3.83 11.60
C MET A 171 12.02 2.73 12.61
N PRO A 172 11.31 2.55 13.74
CA PRO A 172 11.70 1.54 14.74
C PRO A 172 11.62 0.12 14.16
N ARG A 173 10.65 -0.14 13.26
CA ARG A 173 10.54 -1.45 12.62
C ARG A 173 11.63 -1.65 11.57
N LEU A 174 11.94 -0.60 10.82
CA LEU A 174 13.03 -0.61 9.83
C LEU A 174 14.38 -0.89 10.50
N GLU A 175 14.71 -0.19 11.57
CA GLU A 175 15.96 -0.37 12.33
C GLU A 175 16.07 -1.78 12.91
N TYR A 176 14.98 -2.30 13.49
CA TYR A 176 14.94 -3.68 13.96
C TYR A 176 15.31 -4.68 12.85
N VAL A 177 14.75 -4.52 11.64
CA VAL A 177 15.07 -5.42 10.52
C VAL A 177 16.52 -5.26 10.06
N ILE A 178 17.02 -4.03 9.98
CA ILE A 178 18.41 -3.73 9.62
C ILE A 178 19.39 -4.42 10.59
N GLU A 179 19.13 -4.34 11.89
CA GLU A 179 19.95 -4.99 12.92
C GLU A 179 19.90 -6.53 12.82
N GLN A 180 18.70 -7.09 12.61
CA GLN A 180 18.54 -8.55 12.54
C GLN A 180 19.18 -9.16 11.29
N GLU A 181 19.15 -8.46 10.16
CA GLU A 181 19.76 -8.91 8.90
C GLU A 181 21.21 -8.42 8.73
N LYS A 182 21.71 -7.56 9.63
CA LYS A 182 23.05 -6.96 9.60
C LYS A 182 23.36 -6.25 8.28
N VAL A 183 22.40 -5.48 7.79
CA VAL A 183 22.52 -4.72 6.53
C VAL A 183 23.24 -3.40 6.81
N ASN A 184 24.18 -3.01 5.95
CA ASN A 184 24.74 -1.67 5.98
C ASN A 184 23.79 -0.69 5.26
N VAL A 185 23.13 0.19 6.02
CA VAL A 185 22.16 1.17 5.51
C VAL A 185 22.56 2.55 5.99
N THR A 186 22.66 3.49 5.06
CA THR A 186 22.94 4.90 5.32
C THR A 186 21.67 5.66 5.74
N GLU A 187 21.81 6.83 6.37
CA GLU A 187 20.65 7.63 6.79
C GLU A 187 19.85 8.18 5.60
N ASP A 188 20.51 8.57 4.51
CA ASP A 188 19.85 8.95 3.26
C ASP A 188 19.13 7.75 2.61
N GLY A 189 19.71 6.55 2.69
CA GLY A 189 19.05 5.31 2.29
C GLY A 189 17.77 5.02 3.09
N LYS A 190 17.78 5.20 4.42
CA LYS A 190 16.58 5.07 5.26
C LYS A 190 15.49 6.06 4.86
N ASN A 191 15.86 7.32 4.65
CA ASN A 191 14.92 8.36 4.22
C ASN A 191 14.34 8.04 2.84
N ALA A 192 15.16 7.60 1.89
CA ALA A 192 14.72 7.21 0.55
C ALA A 192 13.73 6.05 0.57
N LEU A 193 13.94 5.04 1.42
CA LEU A 193 13.01 3.92 1.60
C LEU A 193 11.63 4.39 2.08
N ILE A 194 11.61 5.31 3.05
CA ILE A 194 10.37 5.84 3.63
C ILE A 194 9.63 6.74 2.63
N ASP A 195 10.36 7.63 1.96
CA ASP A 195 9.83 8.53 0.92
C ASP A 195 9.15 7.73 -0.21
N LEU A 196 9.84 6.71 -0.75
CA LEU A 196 9.29 5.86 -1.81
C LEU A 196 8.13 4.98 -1.36
N ALA A 197 8.11 4.58 -0.09
CA ALA A 197 7.08 3.70 0.43
C ALA A 197 5.74 4.41 0.70
N GLN A 198 5.73 5.73 0.87
CA GLN A 198 4.52 6.54 1.09
C GLN A 198 3.62 5.98 2.22
N GLY A 199 4.23 5.48 3.29
CA GLY A 199 3.52 4.92 4.45
C GLY A 199 3.13 3.44 4.35
N ASP A 200 3.61 2.70 3.33
CA ASP A 200 3.42 1.25 3.19
C ASP A 200 4.64 0.47 3.73
N MET A 201 4.49 -0.18 4.90
CA MET A 201 5.59 -0.94 5.52
C MET A 201 6.01 -2.15 4.68
N ARG A 202 5.08 -2.77 3.95
CA ARG A 202 5.39 -3.91 3.08
C ARG A 202 6.31 -3.46 1.95
N LYS A 203 6.02 -2.31 1.36
CA LYS A 203 6.86 -1.68 0.32
C LYS A 203 8.25 -1.35 0.87
N VAL A 204 8.35 -0.76 2.07
CA VAL A 204 9.64 -0.51 2.75
C VAL A 204 10.49 -1.78 2.81
N LEU A 205 9.94 -2.87 3.36
CA LEU A 205 10.69 -4.12 3.56
C LEU A 205 11.08 -4.79 2.24
N ASN A 206 10.22 -4.73 1.22
CA ASN A 206 10.51 -5.28 -0.10
C ASN A 206 11.65 -4.52 -0.80
N ILE A 207 11.64 -3.18 -0.72
CA ILE A 207 12.70 -2.36 -1.32
C ILE A 207 14.01 -2.58 -0.55
N LEU A 208 13.97 -2.55 0.79
CA LEU A 208 15.14 -2.80 1.62
C LEU A 208 15.76 -4.18 1.31
N GLN A 209 14.95 -5.25 1.25
CA GLN A 209 15.43 -6.59 0.94
C GLN A 209 16.09 -6.65 -0.44
N SER A 210 15.47 -6.02 -1.44
CA SER A 210 16.00 -6.00 -2.81
C SER A 210 17.31 -5.22 -2.88
N ALA A 211 17.37 -4.03 -2.27
CA ALA A 211 18.57 -3.19 -2.24
C ALA A 211 19.72 -3.87 -1.49
N ALA A 212 19.45 -4.45 -0.32
CA ALA A 212 20.45 -5.19 0.47
C ALA A 212 20.99 -6.43 -0.24
N THR A 213 20.20 -7.03 -1.14
CA THR A 213 20.62 -8.19 -1.94
C THR A 213 21.46 -7.75 -3.14
N ALA A 214 21.12 -6.60 -3.75
CA ALA A 214 21.77 -6.11 -4.97
C ALA A 214 23.06 -5.32 -4.70
N PHE A 215 23.16 -4.64 -3.56
CA PHE A 215 24.24 -3.71 -3.25
C PHE A 215 24.89 -4.00 -1.89
N PRO A 216 26.21 -3.79 -1.72
CA PRO A 216 26.90 -3.95 -0.43
C PRO A 216 26.45 -2.94 0.65
N GLU A 217 26.01 -1.76 0.23
CA GLU A 217 25.53 -0.67 1.08
C GLU A 217 24.23 -0.11 0.50
N VAL A 218 23.24 0.12 1.36
CA VAL A 218 21.95 0.69 0.99
C VAL A 218 22.01 2.22 1.19
N SER A 219 22.31 2.93 0.11
CA SER A 219 22.26 4.39 -0.05
C SER A 219 21.02 4.87 -0.81
N GLU A 220 20.75 6.19 -0.81
CA GLU A 220 19.67 6.77 -1.63
C GLU A 220 19.75 6.29 -3.09
N ASP A 221 20.93 6.36 -3.71
CA ASP A 221 21.15 5.94 -5.10
C ASP A 221 20.82 4.46 -5.33
N SER A 222 21.26 3.59 -4.42
CA SER A 222 20.97 2.15 -4.50
C SER A 222 19.48 1.85 -4.39
N VAL A 223 18.76 2.60 -3.55
CA VAL A 223 17.33 2.42 -3.29
C VAL A 223 16.52 2.81 -4.52
N TYR A 224 16.75 3.99 -5.08
CA TYR A 224 16.04 4.45 -6.29
C TYR A 224 16.37 3.60 -7.51
N THR A 225 17.64 3.24 -7.69
CA THR A 225 18.09 2.37 -8.79
C THR A 225 17.46 0.98 -8.71
N CYS A 226 17.31 0.42 -7.50
CA CYS A 226 16.70 -0.90 -7.31
C CYS A 226 15.22 -0.95 -7.75
N VAL A 227 14.49 0.14 -7.53
CA VAL A 227 13.06 0.23 -7.89
C VAL A 227 12.87 0.69 -9.34
N GLY A 228 13.91 1.19 -10.01
CA GLY A 228 13.80 1.83 -11.32
C GLY A 228 13.08 3.17 -11.27
N HIS A 229 13.08 3.83 -10.11
CA HIS A 229 12.41 5.10 -9.89
C HIS A 229 13.37 6.26 -10.15
N PRO A 230 12.93 7.37 -10.79
CA PRO A 230 13.81 8.49 -11.07
C PRO A 230 14.34 9.15 -9.79
N LEU A 231 15.63 9.53 -9.80
CA LEU A 231 16.21 10.35 -8.73
C LEU A 231 15.71 11.78 -8.82
N LYS A 232 15.74 12.51 -7.69
CA LYS A 232 15.43 13.96 -7.65
C LYS A 232 16.29 14.75 -8.64
N SER A 233 17.56 14.38 -8.81
CA SER A 233 18.49 14.99 -9.78
C SER A 233 18.08 14.73 -11.23
N ASP A 234 17.58 13.52 -11.53
CA ASP A 234 17.08 13.17 -12.87
C ASP A 234 15.87 14.03 -13.23
N ILE A 235 14.91 14.17 -12.31
CA ILE A 235 13.71 14.98 -12.53
C ILE A 235 14.05 16.47 -12.69
N MET A 236 14.99 16.99 -11.89
CA MET A 236 15.49 18.36 -12.05
C MET A 236 16.14 18.58 -13.42
N ASN A 237 16.92 17.61 -13.91
CA ASN A 237 17.51 17.67 -15.25
C ASN A 237 16.43 17.64 -16.35
N ILE A 238 15.45 16.74 -16.23
CA ILE A 238 14.31 16.65 -17.15
C ILE A 238 13.55 17.98 -17.19
N LEU A 239 13.23 18.55 -16.03
CA LEU A 239 12.53 19.83 -15.94
C LEU A 239 13.35 20.97 -16.57
N LYS A 240 14.67 20.98 -16.35
CA LYS A 240 15.57 21.95 -17.00
C LYS A 240 15.53 21.81 -18.52
N TRP A 241 15.55 20.59 -19.07
CA TRP A 241 15.47 20.37 -20.51
C TRP A 241 14.10 20.73 -21.08
N LEU A 242 13.02 20.45 -20.35
CA LEU A 242 11.65 20.82 -20.74
C LEU A 242 11.48 22.34 -20.84
N LEU A 243 12.06 23.09 -19.91
CA LEU A 243 11.94 24.55 -19.87
C LEU A 243 12.91 25.28 -20.83
N ASN A 244 14.11 24.74 -21.06
CA ASN A 244 15.17 25.50 -21.74
C ASN A 244 15.55 25.00 -23.13
N ASP A 245 15.47 23.69 -23.41
CA ASP A 245 16.00 23.12 -24.65
C ASP A 245 14.95 23.10 -25.78
N ASP A 246 15.38 22.81 -27.02
CA ASP A 246 14.49 22.57 -28.16
C ASP A 246 13.86 21.16 -28.13
N PHE A 247 12.77 20.96 -28.88
CA PHE A 247 11.94 19.76 -28.76
C PHE A 247 12.74 18.48 -29.06
N SER A 248 13.53 18.51 -30.13
CA SER A 248 14.30 17.36 -30.60
C SER A 248 15.39 17.00 -29.61
N THR A 249 16.09 18.00 -29.06
CA THR A 249 17.12 17.79 -28.03
C THR A 249 16.51 17.25 -26.74
N THR A 250 15.43 17.85 -26.24
CA THR A 250 14.73 17.39 -25.02
C THR A 250 14.25 15.96 -25.17
N PHE A 251 13.63 15.63 -26.30
CA PHE A 251 13.11 14.29 -26.58
C PHE A 251 14.23 13.25 -26.54
N LYS A 252 15.35 13.53 -27.22
CA LYS A 252 16.51 12.62 -27.23
C LYS A 252 17.11 12.43 -25.84
N LYS A 253 17.32 13.50 -25.08
CA LYS A 253 17.89 13.44 -23.72
C LYS A 253 17.02 12.64 -22.76
N ILE A 254 15.70 12.89 -22.74
CA ILE A 254 14.78 12.15 -21.87
C ILE A 254 14.72 10.68 -22.31
N GLN A 255 14.68 10.40 -23.61
CA GLN A 255 14.67 9.03 -24.11
C GLN A 255 15.95 8.26 -23.76
N GLU A 256 17.12 8.87 -23.90
CA GLU A 256 18.41 8.29 -23.50
C GLU A 256 18.46 8.00 -22.01
N LEU A 257 18.05 8.96 -21.17
CA LEU A 257 18.00 8.80 -19.72
C LEU A 257 17.08 7.64 -19.31
N LYS A 258 15.88 7.56 -19.91
CA LYS A 258 14.94 6.46 -19.69
C LYS A 258 15.53 5.10 -20.05
N ILE A 259 16.22 5.00 -21.19
CA ILE A 259 16.83 3.74 -21.63
C ILE A 259 17.98 3.34 -20.70
N GLN A 260 18.85 4.29 -20.33
CA GLN A 260 20.02 4.02 -19.50
C GLN A 260 19.66 3.61 -18.07
N LYS A 261 18.63 4.24 -17.50
CA LYS A 261 18.21 4.01 -16.10
C LYS A 261 16.96 3.15 -15.95
N GLY A 262 16.35 2.69 -17.05
CA GLY A 262 15.14 1.85 -17.01
C GLY A 262 13.89 2.57 -16.49
N LEU A 263 13.79 3.89 -16.67
CA LEU A 263 12.70 4.70 -16.09
C LEU A 263 11.42 4.65 -16.94
N ALA A 264 10.27 4.55 -16.28
CA ALA A 264 8.97 4.73 -16.94
C ALA A 264 8.58 6.22 -17.00
N LEU A 265 7.89 6.62 -18.06
CA LEU A 265 7.35 7.96 -18.22
C LEU A 265 6.31 8.28 -17.15
N GLN A 266 5.56 7.28 -16.69
CA GLN A 266 4.59 7.43 -15.62
C GLN A 266 5.25 7.88 -14.31
N ASP A 267 6.40 7.29 -13.96
CA ASP A 267 7.17 7.71 -12.77
C ASP A 267 7.74 9.11 -12.96
N ILE A 268 8.22 9.45 -14.17
CA ILE A 268 8.70 10.80 -14.48
C ILE A 268 7.57 11.83 -14.31
N ILE A 269 6.37 11.58 -14.85
CA ILE A 269 5.21 12.49 -14.72
C ILE A 269 4.81 12.63 -13.25
N THR A 270 4.75 11.49 -12.54
CA THR A 270 4.42 11.44 -11.12
C THR A 270 5.41 12.25 -10.30
N GLU A 271 6.72 12.19 -10.56
CA GLU A 271 7.65 13.01 -9.79
C GLU A 271 7.65 14.47 -10.26
N LEU A 272 7.53 14.73 -11.57
CA LEU A 272 7.57 16.07 -12.13
C LEU A 272 6.50 16.98 -11.52
N HIS A 273 5.30 16.47 -11.24
CA HIS A 273 4.22 17.28 -10.63
C HIS A 273 4.64 17.85 -9.26
N THR A 274 5.47 17.13 -8.49
CA THR A 274 5.91 17.58 -7.16
C THR A 274 6.86 18.77 -7.26
N PHE A 275 7.63 18.87 -8.34
CA PHE A 275 8.54 19.98 -8.61
C PHE A 275 7.83 21.17 -9.24
N LEU A 276 6.75 20.97 -9.98
CA LEU A 276 6.00 22.06 -10.61
C LEU A 276 5.45 23.07 -9.60
N TYR A 277 4.96 22.61 -8.44
CA TYR A 277 4.50 23.50 -7.38
C TYR A 277 5.60 24.37 -6.75
N ARG A 278 6.87 24.05 -6.99
CA ARG A 278 8.03 24.83 -6.53
C ARG A 278 8.50 25.85 -7.56
N LEU A 279 7.97 25.81 -8.77
CA LEU A 279 8.31 26.76 -9.82
C LEU A 279 7.48 28.04 -9.67
N ASP A 280 8.11 29.17 -9.93
CA ASP A 280 7.43 30.46 -10.03
C ASP A 280 6.85 30.63 -11.45
N LEU A 281 5.76 29.89 -11.72
CA LEU A 281 5.02 29.97 -12.98
C LEU A 281 3.73 30.76 -12.78
N PRO A 282 3.28 31.55 -13.78
CA PRO A 282 1.96 32.18 -13.73
C PRO A 282 0.85 31.14 -13.53
N PRO A 283 -0.18 31.42 -12.71
CA PRO A 283 -1.22 30.44 -12.38
C PRO A 283 -1.89 29.81 -13.60
N HIS A 284 -2.16 30.60 -14.65
CA HIS A 284 -2.74 30.09 -15.89
C HIS A 284 -1.85 29.03 -16.57
N SER A 285 -0.54 29.29 -16.62
CA SER A 285 0.44 28.35 -17.19
C SER A 285 0.54 27.08 -16.36
N LEU A 286 0.53 27.20 -15.03
CA LEU A 286 0.56 26.04 -14.13
C LEU A 286 -0.69 25.16 -14.31
N ILE A 287 -1.89 25.77 -14.38
CA ILE A 287 -3.15 25.06 -14.63
C ILE A 287 -3.09 24.30 -15.96
N GLU A 288 -2.58 24.93 -17.02
CA GLU A 288 -2.47 24.31 -18.33
C GLU A 288 -1.51 23.10 -18.34
N ILE A 289 -0.30 23.22 -17.74
CA ILE A 289 0.64 22.10 -17.62
C ILE A 289 0.00 20.94 -16.83
N LEU A 290 -0.61 21.24 -15.69
CA LEU A 290 -1.19 20.22 -14.82
C LEU A 290 -2.33 19.47 -15.50
N THR A 291 -3.15 20.17 -16.28
CA THR A 291 -4.26 19.58 -17.05
C THR A 291 -3.72 18.63 -18.12
N GLU A 292 -2.72 19.06 -18.91
CA GLU A 292 -2.09 18.21 -19.93
C GLU A 292 -1.37 17.00 -19.32
N MET A 293 -0.68 17.16 -18.19
CA MET A 293 -0.03 16.07 -17.49
C MET A 293 -1.03 15.03 -16.98
N ALA A 294 -2.15 15.47 -16.40
CA ALA A 294 -3.21 14.57 -15.94
C ALA A 294 -3.82 13.77 -17.11
N ASP A 295 -4.06 14.42 -18.24
CA ASP A 295 -4.54 13.77 -19.46
C ASP A 295 -3.55 12.74 -20.00
N ILE A 296 -2.26 13.05 -19.98
CA ILE A 296 -1.21 12.10 -20.39
C ILE A 296 -1.17 10.90 -19.45
N GLU A 297 -1.25 11.11 -18.13
CA GLU A 297 -1.26 10.04 -17.13
C GLU A 297 -2.44 9.08 -17.33
N VAL A 298 -3.64 9.63 -17.56
CA VAL A 298 -4.85 8.82 -17.86
C VAL A 298 -4.66 8.00 -19.14
N ARG A 299 -4.11 8.60 -20.19
CA ARG A 299 -3.87 7.90 -21.47
C ARG A 299 -2.84 6.78 -21.31
N LEU A 300 -1.75 7.03 -20.58
CA LEU A 300 -0.72 6.02 -20.30
C LEU A 300 -1.28 4.81 -19.55
N ASN A 301 -2.19 5.01 -18.60
CA ASN A 301 -2.88 3.91 -17.92
C ASN A 301 -3.73 3.04 -18.87
N GLY A 302 -4.13 3.58 -20.03
CA GLY A 302 -4.83 2.85 -21.09
C GLY A 302 -3.94 1.96 -21.97
N GLY A 303 -2.63 1.87 -21.73
CA GLY A 303 -1.70 1.03 -22.50
C GLY A 303 -1.30 1.62 -23.85
N THR A 304 -1.29 2.95 -23.96
CA THR A 304 -0.96 3.68 -25.19
C THR A 304 0.56 3.82 -25.40
N SER A 305 0.96 4.36 -26.57
CA SER A 305 2.38 4.51 -26.90
C SER A 305 3.08 5.56 -26.03
N GLU A 306 3.95 5.10 -25.15
CA GLU A 306 4.75 5.94 -24.27
C GLU A 306 5.61 6.97 -25.03
N LYS A 307 6.09 6.61 -26.23
CA LYS A 307 6.88 7.50 -27.09
C LYS A 307 6.07 8.71 -27.57
N ILE A 308 4.79 8.49 -27.92
CA ILE A 308 3.87 9.57 -28.33
C ILE A 308 3.58 10.47 -27.14
N HIS A 309 3.34 9.88 -25.97
CA HIS A 309 3.07 10.63 -24.74
C HIS A 309 4.26 11.45 -24.24
N LEU A 310 5.49 10.96 -24.42
CA LEU A 310 6.69 11.76 -24.17
C LEU A 310 6.73 12.99 -25.09
N GLY A 311 6.41 12.83 -26.37
CA GLY A 311 6.28 13.96 -27.30
C GLY A 311 5.19 14.95 -26.86
N SER A 312 4.03 14.44 -26.41
CA SER A 312 2.93 15.25 -25.89
C SER A 312 3.37 16.07 -24.67
N LEU A 313 4.09 15.46 -23.73
CA LEU A 313 4.61 16.13 -22.54
C LEU A 313 5.55 17.29 -22.92
N ILE A 314 6.52 17.03 -23.80
CA ILE A 314 7.47 18.06 -24.23
C ILE A 314 6.75 19.19 -24.97
N SER A 315 5.78 18.85 -25.82
CA SER A 315 4.96 19.82 -26.53
C SER A 315 4.21 20.75 -25.57
N ALA A 316 3.60 20.22 -24.51
CA ALA A 316 2.87 21.01 -23.52
C ALA A 316 3.78 22.06 -22.86
N PHE A 317 4.99 21.67 -22.42
CA PHE A 317 5.96 22.61 -21.84
C PHE A 317 6.43 23.66 -22.85
N HIS A 318 6.63 23.27 -24.11
CA HIS A 318 7.07 24.19 -25.17
C HIS A 318 6.02 25.22 -25.57
N MET A 319 4.76 24.81 -25.65
CA MET A 319 3.63 25.71 -25.92
C MET A 319 3.46 26.75 -24.82
N ILE A 320 3.76 26.38 -23.57
CA ILE A 320 3.65 27.31 -22.46
C ILE A 320 4.84 28.25 -22.42
N ARG A 321 6.04 27.76 -22.76
CA ARG A 321 7.21 28.62 -22.94
C ARG A 321 6.98 29.68 -24.03
N SER A 322 6.36 29.33 -25.16
CA SER A 322 6.10 30.30 -26.22
C SER A 322 5.10 31.37 -25.80
N LYS A 323 4.12 31.03 -24.96
CA LYS A 323 3.17 31.99 -24.36
C LYS A 323 3.80 32.90 -23.30
N LEU A 324 4.87 32.45 -22.65
CA LEU A 324 5.58 33.21 -21.60
C LEU A 324 6.67 34.14 -22.15
N LYS A 325 7.15 33.91 -23.37
CA LYS A 325 8.01 34.89 -24.04
C LYS A 325 7.19 36.15 -24.30
N PRO A 326 7.67 37.35 -23.92
CA PRO A 326 7.03 38.57 -24.38
C PRO A 326 6.95 38.52 -25.90
N ALA A 327 5.81 38.97 -26.47
CA ALA A 327 5.74 39.20 -27.90
C ALA A 327 6.88 40.17 -28.24
N ASP A 328 7.88 39.71 -28.98
CA ASP A 328 8.93 40.58 -29.49
C ASP A 328 8.23 41.65 -30.37
N ASP A 329 8.33 42.92 -29.95
CA ASP A 329 7.87 44.12 -30.67
C ASP A 329 8.59 44.29 -32.02
#